data_AF-E1Z847-F1
#
_entry.id   AF-E1Z847-F1
#
_cell.length_a   1.000
_cell.length_b   1.000
_cell.length_c   1.000
_cell.angle_alpha   90.00
_cell.angle_beta   90.00
_cell.angle_gamma   90.00
#
_symmetry.space_group_name_H-M   'P 1'
#
loop_
_entity.id
_entity.type
_entity.pdbx_description
1 polymer ?
#
loop_
_entity_poly.entity_id
_entity_poly.type
_entity_poly.pdbx_seq_one_letter_code
_entity_poly.pdbx_strand_id
1 'polypeptide(L)'
;MSMGHRLRDFSPCELFARIRGRTLWLMGDSQAYNLYYALECFLREFAPSLRRTPPIPEADNQKLVTVHTPRPYAPVCLELAAATRVCTVRVDVVEHVRELLFPAFRKHLPHFKRDLVVFNFGLHYPWPGAGGEAFDASPLYQALVAHALWWDEQRAELPPMIWMDTPVQHFKSPSGVRPPNNTVPYNCTMLDAWLRKEPLAMAGGPYNAPLAGLIHYIADAHLQTWAATAPMWGTHLPGECSHWCHPSAYRLWMHLLNNMLHESRLGNAVRPALGKG
;
A
#
# COMPACT_ATOMS: atom_id res chain seq x y z
N MET A 1 23.02 -11.45 9.19
CA MET A 1 21.83 -11.99 9.87
C MET A 1 20.91 -10.81 10.15
N SER A 2 19.77 -10.66 9.47
CA SER A 2 18.82 -9.61 9.84
C SER A 2 18.17 -10.01 11.17
N MET A 3 18.13 -9.09 12.12
CA MET A 3 17.33 -9.28 13.33
C MET A 3 15.87 -9.34 12.91
N GLY A 4 15.14 -10.39 13.29
CA GLY A 4 13.72 -10.52 12.98
C GLY A 4 12.90 -9.32 13.50
N HIS A 5 11.76 -9.05 12.86
CA HIS A 5 10.88 -7.93 13.26
C HIS A 5 10.24 -8.17 14.63
N ARG A 6 10.35 -7.20 15.54
CA ARG A 6 9.77 -7.28 16.90
C ARG A 6 8.30 -6.88 16.92
N LEU A 7 7.45 -7.70 16.28
CA LEU A 7 6.01 -7.43 16.17
C LEU A 7 5.25 -7.44 17.51
N ARG A 8 5.86 -7.99 18.57
CA ARG A 8 5.28 -8.02 19.93
C ARG A 8 5.32 -6.65 20.60
N ASP A 9 6.30 -5.83 20.24
CA ASP A 9 6.48 -4.50 20.82
C ASP A 9 5.63 -3.45 20.08
N PHE A 10 5.18 -3.79 18.85
CA PHE A 10 4.35 -2.92 18.04
C PHE A 10 2.89 -2.88 18.52
N SER A 11 2.45 -1.71 18.94
CA SER A 11 1.10 -1.49 19.46
C SER A 11 0.29 -0.46 18.66
N PRO A 12 -1.05 -0.50 18.74
CA PRO A 12 -1.91 0.51 18.12
C PRO A 12 -1.58 1.94 18.53
N CYS A 13 -1.13 2.15 19.78
CA CYS A 13 -0.76 3.47 20.31
C CYS A 13 0.37 4.12 19.53
N GLU A 14 1.38 3.34 19.13
CA GLU A 14 2.55 3.85 18.43
C GLU A 14 2.21 4.34 17.02
N LEU A 15 1.40 3.56 16.28
CA LEU A 15 0.96 3.95 14.94
C LEU A 15 -0.01 5.12 15.02
N PHE A 16 -0.99 5.05 15.93
CA PHE A 16 -1.94 6.14 16.14
C PHE A 16 -1.24 7.46 16.46
N ALA A 17 -0.26 7.45 17.36
CA ALA A 17 0.51 8.64 17.71
C ALA A 17 1.17 9.29 16.48
N ARG A 18 1.74 8.48 15.57
CA ARG A 18 2.39 8.95 14.33
C ARG A 18 1.42 9.59 13.35
N ILE A 19 0.17 9.13 13.27
CA ILE A 19 -0.83 9.66 12.33
C ILE A 19 -1.83 10.63 12.96
N ARG A 20 -1.75 10.84 14.29
CA ARG A 20 -2.72 11.64 15.05
C ARG A 20 -2.98 13.02 14.44
N GLY A 21 -4.26 13.36 14.27
CA GLY A 21 -4.71 14.63 13.71
C GLY A 21 -4.54 14.76 12.19
N ARG A 22 -4.36 13.63 11.50
CA ARG A 22 -4.20 13.55 10.03
C ARG A 22 -5.06 12.41 9.49
N THR A 23 -5.26 12.41 8.18
CA THR A 23 -5.77 11.23 7.47
C THR A 23 -4.61 10.40 6.93
N LEU A 24 -4.65 9.09 7.17
CA LEU A 24 -3.83 8.10 6.46
C LEU A 24 -4.67 7.50 5.33
N TRP A 25 -4.32 7.82 4.09
CA TRP A 25 -4.97 7.29 2.89
C TRP A 25 -4.24 6.06 2.36
N LEU A 26 -4.98 4.99 2.10
CA LEU A 26 -4.50 3.85 1.32
C LEU A 26 -5.16 3.86 -0.05
N MET A 27 -4.39 4.20 -1.09
CA MET A 27 -4.88 4.30 -2.46
C MET A 27 -4.17 3.29 -3.35
N GLY A 28 -4.90 2.40 -3.99
CA GLY A 28 -4.26 1.42 -4.86
C GLY A 28 -5.16 0.23 -5.14
N ASP A 29 -4.52 -0.85 -5.55
CA ASP A 29 -5.22 -2.07 -5.87
C ASP A 29 -5.83 -2.75 -4.62
N SER A 30 -6.34 -3.97 -4.83
CA SER A 30 -6.89 -4.81 -3.77
C SER A 30 -6.00 -4.99 -2.53
N GLN A 31 -4.67 -4.89 -2.64
CA GLN A 31 -3.74 -5.02 -1.52
C GLN A 31 -3.78 -3.82 -0.58
N ALA A 32 -3.78 -2.60 -1.12
CA ALA A 32 -3.98 -1.38 -0.33
C ALA A 32 -5.34 -1.42 0.38
N TYR A 33 -6.38 -1.91 -0.28
CA TYR A 33 -7.71 -2.04 0.30
C TYR A 33 -7.77 -3.08 1.44
N ASN A 34 -7.06 -4.21 1.33
CA ASN A 34 -6.97 -5.17 2.43
C ASN A 34 -6.10 -4.66 3.59
N LEU A 35 -5.02 -3.92 3.30
CA LEU A 35 -4.24 -3.24 4.34
C LEU A 35 -5.11 -2.25 5.14
N TYR A 36 -6.11 -1.62 4.51
CA TYR A 36 -7.07 -0.77 5.21
C TYR A 36 -7.89 -1.56 6.22
N TYR A 37 -8.40 -2.74 5.86
CA TYR A 37 -9.11 -3.59 6.82
C TYR A 37 -8.22 -4.04 7.99
N ALA A 38 -6.94 -4.30 7.73
CA ALA A 38 -6.00 -4.60 8.79
C ALA A 38 -5.81 -3.40 9.74
N LEU A 39 -5.68 -2.17 9.20
CA LEU A 39 -5.59 -0.93 9.99
C LEU A 39 -6.86 -0.66 10.80
N GLU A 40 -8.03 -0.84 10.19
CA GLU A 40 -9.33 -0.69 10.87
C GLU A 40 -9.41 -1.60 12.09
N CYS A 41 -9.09 -2.88 11.93
CA CYS A 41 -9.07 -3.81 13.06
C CYS A 41 -8.00 -3.45 14.09
N PHE A 42 -6.81 -3.02 13.66
CA PHE A 42 -5.69 -2.70 14.55
C PHE A 42 -5.92 -1.42 15.36
N LEU A 43 -6.57 -0.41 14.78
CA LEU A 43 -6.80 0.90 15.38
C LEU A 43 -8.21 1.05 15.98
N ARG A 44 -9.00 -0.03 16.07
CA ARG A 44 -10.39 -0.03 16.54
C ARG A 44 -10.61 0.67 17.89
N GLU A 45 -9.64 0.58 18.81
CA GLU A 45 -9.76 1.16 20.15
C GLU A 45 -9.68 2.70 20.14
N PHE A 46 -9.20 3.29 19.04
CA PHE A 46 -9.24 4.74 18.83
C PHE A 46 -10.50 5.20 18.09
N ALA A 47 -11.33 4.28 17.60
CA ALA A 47 -12.51 4.64 16.82
C ALA A 47 -13.68 4.96 17.76
N PRO A 48 -14.24 6.19 17.76
CA PRO A 48 -15.46 6.48 18.51
C PRO A 48 -16.68 5.70 17.98
N SER A 49 -16.60 5.24 16.73
CA SER A 49 -17.57 4.37 16.10
C SER A 49 -16.89 3.51 15.03
N LEU A 50 -17.33 2.28 14.86
CA LEU A 50 -16.87 1.39 13.77
C LEU A 50 -17.62 1.62 12.45
N ARG A 51 -18.48 2.65 12.39
CA ARG A 51 -19.19 3.00 11.17
C ARG A 51 -18.22 3.62 10.17
N ARG A 52 -18.12 3.01 8.98
CA ARG A 52 -17.43 3.60 7.83
C ARG A 52 -18.26 4.73 7.22
N THR A 53 -17.60 5.81 6.83
CA THR A 53 -18.23 6.99 6.22
C THR A 53 -17.53 7.34 4.91
N PRO A 54 -18.24 8.00 3.96
CA PRO A 54 -17.58 8.52 2.77
C PRO A 54 -16.59 9.63 3.17
N PRO A 55 -15.41 9.73 2.52
CA PRO A 55 -14.45 10.79 2.79
C PRO A 55 -14.93 12.20 2.44
N ILE A 56 -15.79 12.32 1.42
CA ILE A 56 -16.31 13.55 0.82
C ILE A 56 -17.84 13.42 0.68
N PRO A 57 -18.57 14.48 0.27
CA PRO A 57 -20.02 14.38 0.07
C PRO A 57 -20.41 13.20 -0.82
N GLU A 58 -21.47 12.47 -0.44
CA GLU A 58 -21.84 11.18 -1.05
C GLU A 58 -21.96 11.25 -2.59
N ALA A 59 -22.58 12.31 -3.10
CA ALA A 59 -22.77 12.51 -4.54
C ALA A 59 -21.43 12.64 -5.31
N ASP A 60 -20.40 13.22 -4.70
CA ASP A 60 -19.06 13.29 -5.28
C ASP A 60 -18.26 12.01 -5.00
N ASN A 61 -18.48 11.36 -3.86
CA ASN A 61 -17.82 10.10 -3.49
C ASN A 61 -18.13 8.97 -4.48
N GLN A 62 -19.39 8.88 -4.94
CA GLN A 62 -19.80 7.88 -5.93
C GLN A 62 -19.09 8.04 -7.28
N LYS A 63 -18.65 9.25 -7.64
CA LYS A 63 -17.88 9.51 -8.86
C LYS A 63 -16.44 8.98 -8.78
N LEU A 64 -15.97 8.66 -7.56
CA LEU A 64 -14.63 8.12 -7.32
C LEU A 64 -14.60 6.58 -7.33
N VAL A 65 -15.73 5.91 -7.59
CA VAL A 65 -15.78 4.45 -7.73
C VAL A 65 -15.18 4.08 -9.09
N THR A 66 -13.93 3.61 -9.11
CA THR A 66 -13.26 3.18 -10.36
C THR A 66 -13.24 1.68 -10.56
N VAL A 67 -13.60 0.90 -9.54
CA VAL A 67 -13.62 -0.58 -9.59
C VAL A 67 -14.99 -1.10 -9.22
N HIS A 68 -15.63 -1.81 -10.16
CA HIS A 68 -17.01 -2.31 -10.03
C HIS A 68 -17.12 -3.82 -9.83
N THR A 69 -16.01 -4.57 -9.97
CA THR A 69 -15.99 -6.04 -9.88
C THR A 69 -15.15 -6.52 -8.70
N PRO A 70 -15.60 -7.52 -7.93
CA PRO A 70 -16.90 -8.21 -8.01
C PRO A 70 -18.10 -7.37 -7.52
N ARG A 71 -17.84 -6.19 -6.96
CA ARG A 71 -18.85 -5.21 -6.54
C ARG A 71 -18.23 -3.81 -6.56
N PRO A 72 -19.00 -2.72 -6.55
CA PRO A 72 -18.45 -1.38 -6.43
C PRO A 72 -17.69 -1.20 -5.12
N TYR A 73 -16.49 -0.62 -5.20
CA TYR A 73 -15.65 -0.27 -4.06
C TYR A 73 -15.61 1.25 -3.89
N ALA A 74 -16.62 1.81 -3.23
CA ALA A 74 -16.63 3.23 -2.90
C ALA A 74 -15.51 3.59 -1.91
N PRO A 75 -14.92 4.80 -2.02
CA PRO A 75 -14.02 5.28 -0.99
C PRO A 75 -14.72 5.33 0.37
N VAL A 76 -14.00 4.91 1.39
CA VAL A 76 -14.49 4.87 2.77
C VAL A 76 -13.41 5.26 3.76
N CYS A 77 -13.84 5.81 4.89
CA CYS A 77 -13.00 6.18 6.01
C CYS A 77 -13.53 5.56 7.31
N LEU A 78 -12.59 5.22 8.20
CA LEU A 78 -12.85 5.03 9.61
C LEU A 78 -12.39 6.29 10.35
N GLU A 79 -13.33 6.94 11.04
CA GLU A 79 -13.00 8.03 11.96
C GLU A 79 -12.35 7.48 13.21
N LEU A 80 -11.26 8.11 13.66
CA LEU A 80 -10.55 7.83 14.90
C LEU A 80 -10.54 9.08 15.79
N ALA A 81 -10.11 8.91 17.04
CA ALA A 81 -9.98 10.00 17.99
C ALA A 81 -9.04 11.12 17.50
N ALA A 82 -9.19 12.32 18.09
CA ALA A 82 -8.36 13.49 17.82
C ALA A 82 -8.32 13.90 16.32
N ALA A 83 -9.48 13.87 15.65
CA ALA A 83 -9.63 14.21 14.23
C ALA A 83 -8.66 13.41 13.33
N THR A 84 -8.41 12.17 13.69
CA THR A 84 -7.57 11.25 12.92
C THR A 84 -8.46 10.37 12.07
N ARG A 85 -8.02 10.03 10.86
CA ARG A 85 -8.78 9.16 9.96
C ARG A 85 -7.86 8.13 9.34
N VAL A 86 -8.40 6.94 9.05
CA VAL A 86 -7.79 6.04 8.08
C VAL A 86 -8.81 5.84 6.96
N CYS A 87 -8.39 6.05 5.73
CA CYS A 87 -9.26 6.02 4.57
C CYS A 87 -8.67 5.10 3.50
N THR A 88 -9.54 4.59 2.63
CA THR A 88 -9.10 3.83 1.46
C THR A 88 -9.87 4.21 0.21
N VAL A 89 -9.18 4.15 -0.92
CA VAL A 89 -9.74 4.24 -2.26
C VAL A 89 -9.19 3.07 -3.06
N ARG A 90 -10.07 2.20 -3.57
CA ARG A 90 -9.63 1.16 -4.50
C ARG A 90 -9.53 1.76 -5.90
N VAL A 91 -8.31 1.78 -6.41
CA VAL A 91 -7.96 2.31 -7.71
C VAL A 91 -6.89 1.40 -8.31
N ASP A 92 -7.22 0.69 -9.39
CA ASP A 92 -6.33 -0.35 -9.92
C ASP A 92 -5.27 0.23 -10.89
N VAL A 93 -5.37 1.52 -11.26
CA VAL A 93 -4.49 2.21 -12.22
C VAL A 93 -4.05 3.60 -11.73
N VAL A 94 -2.79 3.98 -11.98
CA VAL A 94 -2.15 5.20 -11.44
C VAL A 94 -2.83 6.47 -11.98
N GLU A 95 -3.31 6.43 -13.21
CA GLU A 95 -3.98 7.52 -13.93
C GLU A 95 -5.13 8.12 -13.12
N HIS A 96 -5.96 7.27 -12.53
CA HIS A 96 -7.12 7.73 -11.77
C HIS A 96 -6.73 8.51 -10.50
N VAL A 97 -5.54 8.27 -9.93
CA VAL A 97 -5.07 9.07 -8.78
C VAL A 97 -4.90 10.53 -9.18
N ARG A 98 -4.21 10.79 -10.30
CA ARG A 98 -3.91 12.14 -10.80
C ARG A 98 -5.12 12.84 -11.39
N GLU A 99 -5.93 12.13 -12.16
CA GLU A 99 -7.01 12.73 -12.98
C GLU A 99 -8.33 12.84 -12.23
N LEU A 100 -8.57 11.97 -11.24
CA LEU A 100 -9.86 11.87 -10.55
C LEU A 100 -9.73 12.14 -9.05
N LEU A 101 -8.88 11.38 -8.35
CA LEU A 101 -8.86 11.39 -6.89
C LEU A 101 -8.30 12.70 -6.33
N PHE A 102 -7.09 13.10 -6.73
CA PHE A 102 -6.43 14.27 -6.14
C PHE A 102 -7.16 15.58 -6.45
N PRO A 103 -7.70 15.81 -7.67
CA PRO A 103 -8.56 16.96 -7.92
C PRO A 103 -9.80 16.99 -7.01
N ALA A 104 -10.49 15.87 -6.83
CA ALA A 104 -11.65 15.78 -5.94
C ALA A 104 -11.26 16.03 -4.48
N PHE A 105 -10.16 15.46 -4.01
CA PHE A 105 -9.69 15.62 -2.65
C PHE A 105 -9.23 17.05 -2.36
N ARG A 106 -8.48 17.71 -3.25
CA ARG A 106 -8.14 19.14 -3.09
C ARG A 106 -9.38 20.03 -3.00
N LYS A 107 -10.43 19.71 -3.76
CA LYS A 107 -11.69 20.45 -3.75
C LYS A 107 -12.47 20.26 -2.44
N HIS A 108 -12.53 19.04 -1.92
CA HIS A 108 -13.44 18.69 -0.82
C HIS A 108 -12.78 18.55 0.55
N LEU A 109 -11.45 18.46 0.61
CA LEU A 109 -10.67 18.21 1.82
C LEU A 109 -9.65 19.33 2.04
N PRO A 110 -10.01 20.40 2.80
CA PRO A 110 -9.16 21.59 2.95
C PRO A 110 -7.82 21.33 3.66
N HIS A 111 -7.66 20.16 4.28
CA HIS A 111 -6.43 19.76 4.96
C HIS A 111 -5.66 18.64 4.23
N PHE A 112 -6.05 18.30 2.99
CA PHE A 112 -5.47 17.17 2.25
C PHE A 112 -3.94 17.24 2.14
N LYS A 113 -3.37 18.43 1.93
CA LYS A 113 -1.91 18.65 1.88
C LYS A 113 -1.17 18.24 3.16
N ARG A 114 -1.87 18.12 4.30
CA ARG A 114 -1.31 17.68 5.58
C ARG A 114 -1.50 16.18 5.82
N ASP A 115 -2.23 15.46 4.98
CA ASP A 115 -2.49 14.03 5.16
C ASP A 115 -1.26 13.18 4.80
N LEU A 116 -1.39 11.86 4.86
CA LEU A 116 -0.39 10.90 4.37
C LEU A 116 -1.06 10.02 3.32
N VAL A 117 -0.39 9.77 2.20
CA VAL A 117 -0.90 8.87 1.16
C VAL A 117 0.07 7.72 0.98
N VAL A 118 -0.37 6.51 1.31
CA VAL A 118 0.31 5.27 0.95
C VAL A 118 -0.36 4.73 -0.30
N PHE A 119 0.41 4.48 -1.35
CA PHE A 119 -0.14 3.96 -2.59
C PHE A 119 0.68 2.81 -3.18
N ASN A 120 -0.02 1.90 -3.86
CA ASN A 120 0.57 0.75 -4.52
C ASN A 120 -0.16 0.45 -5.83
N PHE A 121 0.61 0.08 -6.84
CA PHE A 121 0.10 -0.38 -8.14
C PHE A 121 1.00 -1.47 -8.68
N GLY A 122 0.41 -2.56 -9.16
CA GLY A 122 1.16 -3.59 -9.88
C GLY A 122 0.33 -4.82 -10.20
N LEU A 123 -0.54 -5.28 -9.30
CA LEU A 123 -1.32 -6.52 -9.50
C LEU A 123 -2.17 -6.53 -10.78
N HIS A 124 -2.61 -5.35 -11.22
CA HIS A 124 -3.47 -5.18 -12.40
C HIS A 124 -2.73 -4.73 -13.65
N TYR A 125 -1.40 -4.62 -13.58
CA TYR A 125 -0.54 -4.37 -14.72
C TYR A 125 0.19 -5.65 -15.15
N PRO A 126 0.50 -5.82 -16.45
CA PRO A 126 1.59 -6.70 -16.85
C PRO A 126 2.86 -6.28 -16.11
N TRP A 127 3.59 -7.23 -15.55
CA TRP A 127 4.87 -6.89 -14.94
C TRP A 127 5.85 -6.38 -16.01
N PRO A 128 6.72 -5.42 -15.69
CA PRO A 128 7.74 -4.96 -16.63
C PRO A 128 8.62 -6.11 -17.17
N GLY A 129 8.76 -6.19 -18.49
CA GLY A 129 9.49 -7.27 -19.16
C GLY A 129 8.67 -8.53 -19.47
N ALA A 130 7.37 -8.55 -19.14
CA ALA A 130 6.46 -9.60 -19.60
C ALA A 130 6.51 -9.73 -21.14
N GLY A 131 6.48 -10.96 -21.64
CA GLY A 131 6.53 -11.22 -23.09
C GLY A 131 7.87 -10.91 -23.77
N GLY A 132 8.92 -10.58 -23.02
CA GLY A 132 10.23 -10.20 -23.57
C GLY A 132 10.32 -8.73 -24.00
N GLU A 133 9.34 -7.91 -23.64
CA GLU A 133 9.36 -6.47 -23.86
C GLU A 133 10.45 -5.79 -23.03
N ALA A 134 10.87 -4.59 -23.44
CA ALA A 134 11.72 -3.76 -22.60
C ALA A 134 10.93 -3.34 -21.34
N PHE A 135 11.59 -3.31 -20.16
CA PHE A 135 10.88 -3.02 -18.91
C PHE A 135 10.28 -1.60 -18.91
N ASP A 136 10.95 -0.64 -19.54
CA ASP A 136 10.54 0.74 -19.66
C ASP A 136 9.35 0.91 -20.61
N ALA A 137 9.16 0.01 -21.58
CA ALA A 137 7.99 -0.02 -22.44
C ALA A 137 6.71 -0.51 -21.73
N SER A 138 6.83 -1.07 -20.51
CA SER A 138 5.66 -1.61 -19.81
C SER A 138 4.65 -0.54 -19.41
N PRO A 139 3.33 -0.82 -19.46
CA PRO A 139 2.32 0.15 -19.08
C PRO A 139 2.45 0.67 -17.64
N LEU A 140 2.91 -0.18 -16.70
CA LEU A 140 3.15 0.23 -15.31
C LEU A 140 4.27 1.26 -15.22
N TYR A 141 5.40 1.00 -15.88
CA TYR A 141 6.55 1.91 -15.86
C TYR A 141 6.17 3.26 -16.47
N GLN A 142 5.52 3.26 -17.63
CA GLN A 142 5.08 4.48 -18.31
C GLN A 142 4.07 5.28 -17.47
N ALA A 143 3.10 4.61 -16.84
CA ALA A 143 2.13 5.26 -15.95
C ALA A 143 2.83 5.93 -14.75
N LEU A 144 3.83 5.28 -14.16
CA LEU A 144 4.59 5.83 -13.04
C LEU A 144 5.55 6.95 -13.45
N VAL A 145 6.14 6.90 -14.65
CA VAL A 145 6.90 8.05 -15.20
C VAL A 145 5.98 9.26 -15.40
N ALA A 146 4.80 9.06 -15.98
CA ALA A 146 3.83 10.13 -16.14
C ALA A 146 3.35 10.70 -14.79
N HIS A 147 3.18 9.84 -13.79
CA HIS A 147 2.88 10.25 -12.43
C HIS A 147 4.03 11.04 -11.78
N ALA A 148 5.28 10.62 -11.98
CA ALA A 148 6.46 11.31 -11.45
C ALA A 148 6.54 12.75 -11.95
N LEU A 149 6.38 12.95 -13.27
CA LEU A 149 6.40 14.27 -13.89
C LEU A 149 5.28 15.16 -13.33
N TRP A 150 4.06 14.63 -13.25
CA TRP A 150 2.92 15.35 -12.69
C TRP A 150 3.10 15.65 -11.19
N TRP A 151 3.61 14.71 -10.42
CA TRP A 151 3.81 14.89 -8.98
C TRP A 151 4.86 15.96 -8.71
N ASP A 152 5.95 16.01 -9.49
CA ASP A 152 6.97 17.06 -9.36
C ASP A 152 6.36 18.47 -9.53
N GLU A 153 5.51 18.65 -10.55
CA GLU A 153 4.78 19.91 -10.79
C GLU A 153 3.80 20.27 -9.66
N GLN A 154 3.17 19.26 -9.06
CA GLN A 154 2.12 19.45 -8.04
C GLN A 154 2.62 19.29 -6.60
N ARG A 155 3.89 18.94 -6.38
CA ARG A 155 4.41 18.45 -5.09
C ARG A 155 4.13 19.38 -3.94
N ALA A 156 4.24 20.69 -4.19
CA ALA A 156 4.00 21.71 -3.19
C ALA A 156 2.56 21.69 -2.68
N GLU A 157 1.58 21.19 -3.43
CA GLU A 157 0.15 21.22 -3.11
C GLU A 157 -0.43 19.87 -2.67
N LEU A 158 0.40 18.83 -2.67
CA LEU A 158 0.00 17.46 -2.36
C LEU A 158 0.48 17.03 -0.98
N PRO A 159 -0.19 16.05 -0.35
CA PRO A 159 0.32 15.42 0.85
C PRO A 159 1.66 14.71 0.58
N PRO A 160 2.44 14.45 1.64
CA PRO A 160 3.52 13.48 1.55
C PRO A 160 3.04 12.12 1.04
N MET A 161 3.78 11.61 0.07
CA MET A 161 3.49 10.40 -0.70
C MET A 161 4.41 9.27 -0.26
N ILE A 162 3.86 8.06 -0.12
CA ILE A 162 4.58 6.86 0.30
C ILE A 162 4.29 5.77 -0.74
N TRP A 163 5.31 5.35 -1.48
CA TRP A 163 5.21 4.19 -2.36
C TRP A 163 5.27 2.92 -1.53
N MET A 164 4.29 2.04 -1.66
CA MET A 164 4.34 0.68 -1.14
C MET A 164 4.71 -0.26 -2.28
N ASP A 165 5.65 -1.17 -2.04
CA ASP A 165 5.96 -2.24 -3.01
C ASP A 165 4.67 -2.92 -3.49
N THR A 166 4.66 -3.33 -4.76
CA THR A 166 3.74 -4.37 -5.22
C THR A 166 4.03 -5.63 -4.41
N PRO A 167 3.07 -6.14 -3.63
CA PRO A 167 3.32 -7.28 -2.77
C PRO A 167 3.70 -8.53 -3.55
N VAL A 168 4.57 -9.34 -2.95
CA VAL A 168 4.93 -10.66 -3.50
C VAL A 168 3.69 -11.53 -3.66
N GLN A 169 3.65 -12.26 -4.78
CA GLN A 169 2.71 -13.35 -5.01
C GLN A 169 3.45 -14.68 -4.87
N HIS A 170 2.71 -15.75 -4.58
CA HIS A 170 3.28 -17.08 -4.36
C HIS A 170 2.65 -18.15 -5.25
N PHE A 171 2.34 -17.80 -6.50
CA PHE A 171 1.93 -18.80 -7.49
C PHE A 171 3.09 -19.74 -7.81
N LYS A 172 2.75 -20.95 -8.27
CA LYS A 172 3.71 -21.94 -8.75
C LYS A 172 4.32 -21.52 -10.10
N SER A 173 5.18 -20.52 -10.06
CA SER A 173 5.96 -20.00 -11.19
C SER A 173 7.35 -19.59 -10.68
N PRO A 174 8.37 -19.50 -11.56
CA PRO A 174 9.72 -19.14 -11.13
C PRO A 174 9.80 -17.80 -10.37
N SER A 175 8.94 -16.83 -10.74
CA SER A 175 8.90 -15.50 -10.14
C SER A 175 7.85 -15.34 -9.04
N GLY A 176 7.04 -16.36 -8.75
CA GLY A 176 5.90 -16.29 -7.84
C GLY A 176 4.68 -15.54 -8.40
N VAL A 177 4.83 -14.86 -9.55
CA VAL A 177 3.76 -14.08 -10.18
C VAL A 177 2.73 -14.99 -10.84
N ARG A 178 1.47 -14.52 -10.87
CA ARG A 178 0.36 -15.24 -11.51
C ARG A 178 0.67 -15.53 -12.99
N PRO A 179 0.71 -16.81 -13.40
CA PRO A 179 0.90 -17.13 -14.81
C PRO A 179 -0.39 -16.84 -15.61
N PRO A 180 -0.29 -16.50 -16.92
CA PRO A 180 -1.44 -16.14 -17.74
C PRO A 180 -2.51 -17.24 -17.88
N ASN A 181 -2.10 -18.50 -17.83
CA ASN A 181 -2.93 -19.68 -18.08
C ASN A 181 -3.38 -20.42 -16.80
N ASN A 182 -3.35 -19.76 -15.64
CA ASN A 182 -3.50 -20.48 -14.37
C ASN A 182 -4.94 -20.91 -14.08
N THR A 183 -5.15 -22.21 -13.91
CA THR A 183 -6.43 -22.80 -13.47
C THR A 183 -6.53 -22.83 -11.94
N VAL A 184 -7.76 -22.71 -11.43
CA VAL A 184 -8.08 -22.80 -10.00
C VAL A 184 -8.31 -24.26 -9.58
N PRO A 185 -8.10 -24.64 -8.29
CA PRO A 185 -7.65 -23.82 -7.16
C PRO A 185 -6.16 -23.51 -7.20
N TYR A 186 -5.76 -22.36 -6.64
CA TYR A 186 -4.35 -21.98 -6.56
C TYR A 186 -3.64 -22.69 -5.40
N ASN A 187 -2.49 -23.28 -5.67
CA ASN A 187 -1.60 -23.84 -4.65
C ASN A 187 -0.40 -22.91 -4.47
N CYS A 188 -0.33 -22.24 -3.33
CA CYS A 188 0.73 -21.27 -3.07
C CYS A 188 2.02 -21.99 -2.65
N THR A 189 3.15 -21.55 -3.18
CA THR A 189 4.45 -22.19 -2.94
C THR A 189 5.49 -21.18 -2.51
N MET A 190 6.54 -21.66 -1.84
CA MET A 190 7.73 -20.84 -1.61
C MET A 190 8.25 -20.25 -2.93
N LEU A 191 8.78 -19.03 -2.86
CA LEU A 191 9.44 -18.40 -3.98
C LEU A 191 10.85 -18.99 -4.13
N ASP A 192 11.02 -19.98 -5.00
CA ASP A 192 12.31 -20.65 -5.22
C ASP A 192 13.43 -19.66 -5.58
N ALA A 193 13.12 -18.66 -6.41
CA ALA A 193 14.07 -17.61 -6.78
C ALA A 193 14.59 -16.82 -5.56
N TRP A 194 13.76 -16.61 -4.53
CA TRP A 194 14.15 -15.98 -3.27
C TRP A 194 15.08 -16.90 -2.46
N LEU A 195 14.73 -18.19 -2.35
CA LEU A 195 15.56 -19.18 -1.65
C LEU A 195 16.95 -19.33 -2.28
N ARG A 196 17.01 -19.26 -3.62
CA ARG A 196 18.27 -19.27 -4.39
C ARG A 196 18.99 -17.93 -4.44
N LYS A 197 18.44 -16.87 -3.81
CA LYS A 197 18.96 -15.49 -3.83
C LYS A 197 19.18 -14.96 -5.25
N GLU A 198 18.27 -15.26 -6.16
CA GLU A 198 18.34 -14.75 -7.52
C GLU A 198 18.25 -13.22 -7.53
N PRO A 199 19.05 -12.51 -8.35
CA PRO A 199 19.13 -11.06 -8.30
C PRO A 199 17.77 -10.36 -8.42
N LEU A 200 16.91 -10.81 -9.34
CA LEU A 200 15.60 -10.21 -9.56
C LEU A 200 14.69 -10.36 -8.32
N ALA A 201 14.64 -11.54 -7.71
CA ALA A 201 13.83 -11.78 -6.51
C ALA A 201 14.34 -10.98 -5.31
N MET A 202 15.67 -10.87 -5.15
CA MET A 202 16.28 -10.07 -4.09
C MET A 202 16.06 -8.56 -4.27
N ALA A 203 15.93 -8.10 -5.52
CA ALA A 203 15.72 -6.70 -5.87
C ALA A 203 14.25 -6.25 -5.81
N GLY A 204 13.32 -7.10 -5.36
CA GLY A 204 11.89 -6.74 -5.29
C GLY A 204 11.01 -7.46 -6.31
N GLY A 205 11.55 -8.44 -7.05
CA GLY A 205 10.82 -9.21 -8.04
C GLY A 205 10.54 -8.43 -9.33
N PRO A 206 9.77 -9.03 -10.26
CA PRO A 206 9.56 -8.47 -11.59
C PRO A 206 8.76 -7.16 -11.59
N TYR A 207 7.98 -6.87 -10.55
CA TYR A 207 7.27 -5.60 -10.42
C TYR A 207 8.15 -4.49 -9.84
N ASN A 208 8.81 -4.72 -8.69
CA ASN A 208 9.46 -3.63 -7.96
C ASN A 208 10.89 -3.36 -8.45
N ALA A 209 11.64 -4.39 -8.86
CA ALA A 209 13.04 -4.21 -9.27
C ALA A 209 13.20 -3.22 -10.44
N PRO A 210 12.37 -3.29 -11.51
CA PRO A 210 12.45 -2.33 -12.61
C PRO A 210 12.04 -0.90 -12.22
N LEU A 211 11.29 -0.74 -11.13
CA LEU A 211 10.79 0.55 -10.65
C LEU A 211 11.73 1.21 -9.64
N ALA A 212 12.76 0.51 -9.14
CA ALA A 212 13.59 0.99 -8.03
C ALA A 212 14.18 2.39 -8.25
N GLY A 213 14.60 2.70 -9.49
CA GLY A 213 15.14 4.01 -9.87
C GLY A 213 14.08 5.12 -10.02
N LEU A 214 12.79 4.79 -10.01
CA LEU A 214 11.69 5.75 -10.11
C LEU A 214 11.13 6.16 -8.75
N ILE A 215 11.35 5.37 -7.69
CA ILE A 215 10.63 5.50 -6.42
C ILE A 215 10.78 6.90 -5.80
N HIS A 216 11.99 7.47 -5.81
CA HIS A 216 12.24 8.81 -5.25
C HIS A 216 11.67 9.95 -6.11
N TYR A 217 11.24 9.66 -7.34
CA TYR A 217 10.53 10.60 -8.21
C TYR A 217 9.01 10.48 -8.13
N ILE A 218 8.46 9.51 -7.39
CA ILE A 218 7.00 9.33 -7.23
C ILE A 218 6.55 9.43 -5.77
N ALA A 219 7.47 9.38 -4.81
CA ALA A 219 7.14 9.37 -3.40
C ALA A 219 8.24 10.03 -2.54
N ASP A 220 7.83 10.52 -1.37
CA ASP A 220 8.72 11.03 -0.32
C ASP A 220 9.36 9.90 0.50
N ALA A 221 8.74 8.72 0.52
CA ALA A 221 9.28 7.54 1.19
C ALA A 221 8.85 6.22 0.53
N HIS A 222 9.56 5.15 0.87
CA HIS A 222 9.35 3.81 0.35
C HIS A 222 9.02 2.81 1.47
N LEU A 223 7.79 2.28 1.44
CA LEU A 223 7.36 1.18 2.28
C LEU A 223 7.74 -0.15 1.61
N GLN A 224 8.92 -0.66 1.99
CA GLN A 224 9.50 -1.91 1.48
C GLN A 224 8.81 -3.14 2.09
N THR A 225 7.80 -3.68 1.41
CA THR A 225 7.05 -4.85 1.90
C THR A 225 7.52 -6.15 1.29
N TRP A 226 8.10 -6.13 0.09
CA TRP A 226 8.44 -7.33 -0.69
C TRP A 226 9.35 -8.29 0.07
N ALA A 227 10.53 -7.82 0.46
CA ALA A 227 11.54 -8.65 1.11
C ALA A 227 11.05 -9.22 2.45
N ALA A 228 10.20 -8.46 3.15
CA ALA A 228 9.65 -8.84 4.44
C ALA A 228 8.61 -9.98 4.32
N THR A 229 7.93 -10.09 3.19
CA THR A 229 6.87 -11.09 2.96
C THR A 229 7.20 -12.17 1.93
N ALA A 230 8.32 -12.08 1.23
CA ALA A 230 8.83 -13.14 0.35
C ALA A 230 8.91 -14.54 1.00
N PRO A 231 9.24 -14.71 2.31
CA PRO A 231 9.21 -16.04 2.93
C PRO A 231 7.82 -16.47 3.43
N MET A 232 6.77 -15.64 3.31
CA MET A 232 5.49 -15.82 3.98
C MET A 232 4.41 -16.58 3.17
N TRP A 233 4.79 -17.31 2.13
CA TRP A 233 3.89 -18.03 1.20
C TRP A 233 2.72 -18.78 1.86
N GLY A 234 2.93 -19.40 3.04
CA GLY A 234 1.91 -20.17 3.76
C GLY A 234 0.85 -19.33 4.49
N THR A 235 0.86 -18.00 4.32
CA THR A 235 -0.06 -17.07 5.02
C THR A 235 -1.08 -16.40 4.09
N HIS A 236 -1.13 -16.82 2.83
CA HIS A 236 -2.15 -16.38 1.88
C HIS A 236 -3.56 -16.88 2.25
N LEU A 237 -4.58 -16.28 1.64
CA LEU A 237 -5.96 -16.77 1.76
C LEU A 237 -6.07 -18.19 1.16
N PRO A 238 -6.92 -19.08 1.72
CA PRO A 238 -7.12 -20.40 1.13
C PRO A 238 -7.55 -20.33 -0.34
N GLY A 239 -6.78 -20.95 -1.22
CA GLY A 239 -7.07 -21.02 -2.66
C GLY A 239 -6.75 -19.74 -3.45
N GLU A 240 -6.01 -18.79 -2.89
CA GLU A 240 -5.60 -17.53 -3.52
C GLU A 240 -4.14 -17.21 -3.14
N CYS A 241 -3.29 -16.74 -4.07
CA CYS A 241 -1.85 -16.57 -3.82
C CYS A 241 -1.32 -15.14 -4.01
N SER A 242 -2.20 -14.14 -3.93
CA SER A 242 -1.84 -12.71 -3.99
C SER A 242 -2.24 -11.98 -2.70
N HIS A 243 -3.35 -12.35 -2.09
CA HIS A 243 -3.98 -11.77 -0.91
C HIS A 243 -3.66 -12.59 0.33
N TRP A 244 -3.64 -11.92 1.47
CA TRP A 244 -3.13 -12.49 2.71
C TRP A 244 -4.23 -12.70 3.74
N CYS A 245 -4.07 -13.69 4.62
CA CYS A 245 -4.95 -13.85 5.77
C CYS A 245 -4.83 -12.67 6.75
N HIS A 246 -5.86 -12.43 7.57
CA HIS A 246 -5.80 -11.46 8.66
C HIS A 246 -5.82 -12.19 10.01
N PRO A 247 -4.85 -11.96 10.93
CA PRO A 247 -3.62 -11.20 10.76
C PRO A 247 -2.51 -12.02 10.05
N SER A 248 -1.68 -11.38 9.23
CA SER A 248 -0.46 -11.99 8.66
C SER A 248 0.50 -10.90 8.13
N ALA A 249 0.89 -10.96 6.85
CA ALA A 249 1.66 -9.95 6.11
C ALA A 249 1.17 -8.53 6.37
N TYR A 250 -0.15 -8.27 6.36
CA TYR A 250 -0.67 -6.92 6.63
C TYR A 250 -0.30 -6.38 8.02
N ARG A 251 -0.16 -7.24 9.04
CA ARG A 251 0.32 -6.82 10.37
C ARG A 251 1.80 -6.44 10.33
N LEU A 252 2.60 -7.18 9.57
CA LEU A 252 4.00 -6.83 9.33
C LEU A 252 4.10 -5.52 8.55
N TRP A 253 3.27 -5.28 7.53
CA TRP A 253 3.28 -4.03 6.78
C TRP A 253 2.90 -2.82 7.63
N MET A 254 1.94 -2.96 8.56
CA MET A 254 1.65 -1.90 9.53
C MET A 254 2.85 -1.58 10.43
N HIS A 255 3.59 -2.61 10.87
CA HIS A 255 4.83 -2.41 11.63
C HIS A 255 5.91 -1.70 10.80
N LEU A 256 6.09 -2.10 9.54
CA LEU A 256 7.03 -1.47 8.62
C LEU A 256 6.64 -0.01 8.32
N LEU A 257 5.36 0.25 8.09
CA LEU A 257 4.81 1.59 7.89
C LEU A 257 5.10 2.47 9.11
N ASN A 258 4.87 1.95 10.31
CA ASN A 258 5.16 2.65 11.55
C ASN A 258 6.65 3.02 11.67
N ASN A 259 7.57 2.09 11.40
CA ASN A 259 9.00 2.37 11.45
C ASN A 259 9.41 3.38 10.39
N MET A 260 8.96 3.19 9.14
CA MET A 260 9.24 4.10 8.04
C MET A 260 8.74 5.52 8.34
N LEU A 261 7.52 5.68 8.86
CA LEU A 261 6.98 6.99 9.25
C LEU A 261 7.85 7.68 10.32
N HIS A 262 8.49 6.92 11.20
CA HIS A 262 9.42 7.47 12.18
C HIS A 262 10.75 7.87 11.55
N GLU A 263 11.37 6.98 10.78
CA GLU A 263 12.70 7.17 10.19
C GLU A 263 12.71 8.30 9.15
N SER A 264 11.68 8.37 8.31
CA SER A 264 11.48 9.42 7.31
C SER A 264 11.02 10.75 7.89
N ARG A 265 10.65 10.79 9.19
CA ARG A 265 10.03 11.94 9.86
C ARG A 265 8.71 12.40 9.21
N LEU A 266 8.07 11.54 8.41
CA LEU A 266 6.75 11.81 7.86
C LEU A 266 5.65 11.68 8.91
N GLY A 267 5.85 10.86 9.94
CA GLY A 267 4.94 10.73 11.09
C GLY A 267 5.21 11.77 12.18
N ASN A 268 4.21 12.02 13.03
CA ASN A 268 4.39 12.81 14.24
C ASN A 268 5.44 12.17 15.15
N ALA A 269 6.21 13.01 15.86
CA ALA A 269 7.12 12.53 16.89
C ALA A 269 6.35 11.83 18.01
N VAL A 270 6.74 10.59 18.32
CA VAL A 270 6.25 9.85 19.47
C VAL A 270 7.21 10.13 20.63
N ARG A 271 6.73 10.81 21.68
CA ARG A 271 7.55 10.96 22.89
C ARG A 271 7.69 9.58 23.52
N PRO A 272 8.91 9.11 23.85
CA PRO A 272 9.03 7.91 24.66
C PRO A 272 8.21 8.12 25.92
N ALA A 273 7.39 7.14 26.30
CA ALA A 273 6.77 7.15 27.60
C ALA A 273 7.92 7.34 28.59
N LEU A 274 7.92 8.45 29.35
CA LEU A 274 8.89 8.66 30.41
C LEU A 274 8.80 7.43 31.28
N GLY A 275 9.80 6.56 31.20
CA GLY A 275 9.89 5.38 32.04
C GLY A 275 9.78 5.90 33.46
N LYS A 276 8.76 5.46 34.18
CA LYS A 276 8.72 5.67 35.62
C LYS A 276 9.94 4.92 36.16
N GLY A 277 11.00 5.67 36.46
CA GLY A 277 12.16 5.18 37.19
C GLY A 277 11.80 4.81 38.62
#